data_AF-A0AAD8Y028-F1
#
_entry.id   AF-A0AAD8Y028-F1
#
_cell.length_a   1.000
_cell.length_b   1.000
_cell.length_c   1.000
_cell.angle_alpha   90.00
_cell.angle_beta   90.00
_cell.angle_gamma   90.00
#
_symmetry.space_group_name_H-M   'P 1'
#
loop_
_entity.id
_entity.type
_entity.pdbx_description
1 polymer ?
#
loop_
_entity_poly.entity_id
_entity_poly.type
_entity_poly.pdbx_seq_one_letter_code
_entity_poly.pdbx_strand_id
1 'polypeptide(L)'
;MLKDIKDYSAEEVGLFITAQGLDPTQFVSEGVDGDLLLSLSIDDLKNDLGLSSLQAKKVMKNIEFSKSLAGGGGGEDVEKVKELEAKVETLEDDVKAKDDEIAELKRKMEKMTTAVAPAPAPTPAPKPAPAPAPPQRRGPGVVGGAARGAAGGAMKGAIAGAILPGMDASDGAKAGAAVGATKGGLRGIRGRRRG
;
A
#
# COMPACT_ATOMS: atom_id res chain seq x y z
N MET A 1 5.16 22.57 -47.00
CA MET A 1 4.33 22.51 -45.77
C MET A 1 4.77 21.28 -45.02
N LEU A 2 4.96 21.36 -43.70
CA LEU A 2 5.15 20.15 -42.91
C LEU A 2 3.82 19.39 -42.93
N LYS A 3 3.89 18.10 -43.20
CA LYS A 3 2.75 17.19 -43.14
C LYS A 3 2.35 17.03 -41.67
N ASP A 4 1.06 16.96 -41.38
CA ASP A 4 0.59 16.73 -40.01
C ASP A 4 0.98 15.33 -39.54
N ILE A 5 1.36 15.18 -38.26
CA ILE A 5 1.70 13.88 -37.67
C ILE A 5 0.59 12.87 -37.87
N LYS A 6 -0.67 13.32 -37.82
CA LYS A 6 -1.84 12.46 -38.01
C LYS A 6 -1.83 11.73 -39.36
N ASP A 7 -1.24 12.35 -40.38
CA ASP A 7 -1.18 11.81 -41.74
C ASP A 7 0.07 10.96 -41.99
N TYR A 8 0.90 10.73 -40.96
CA TYR A 8 2.12 9.94 -41.10
C TYR A 8 1.76 8.47 -41.30
N SER A 9 2.37 7.85 -42.29
CA SER A 9 2.41 6.39 -42.45
C SER A 9 3.33 5.75 -41.41
N ALA A 10 3.26 4.43 -41.25
CA ALA A 10 4.14 3.70 -40.33
C ALA A 10 5.64 3.91 -40.61
N GLU A 11 6.01 4.05 -41.89
CA GLU A 11 7.39 4.36 -42.30
C GLU A 11 7.81 5.78 -41.89
N GLU A 12 6.92 6.77 -42.05
CA GLU A 12 7.16 8.16 -41.63
C GLU A 12 7.23 8.28 -40.10
N VAL A 13 6.42 7.52 -39.37
CA VAL A 13 6.53 7.38 -37.92
C VAL A 13 7.88 6.76 -37.54
N GLY A 14 8.31 5.71 -38.24
CA GLY A 14 9.64 5.11 -38.03
C GLY A 14 10.79 6.12 -38.21
N LEU A 15 10.74 6.94 -39.27
CA LEU A 15 11.68 8.04 -39.49
C LEU A 15 11.62 9.10 -38.37
N PHE A 16 10.42 9.46 -37.92
CA PHE A 16 10.22 10.39 -36.82
C PHE A 16 10.83 9.88 -35.51
N ILE A 17 10.62 8.61 -35.17
CA ILE A 17 11.18 7.96 -33.97
C ILE A 17 12.71 7.86 -34.08
N THR A 18 13.22 7.50 -35.26
CA THR A 18 14.67 7.44 -35.53
C THR A 18 15.35 8.80 -35.35
N ALA A 19 14.70 9.89 -35.79
CA ALA A 19 15.21 11.24 -35.60
C ALA A 19 15.35 11.64 -34.11
N GLN A 20 14.63 10.96 -33.21
CA GLN A 20 14.76 11.15 -31.78
C GLN A 20 15.88 10.31 -31.14
N GLY A 21 16.58 9.50 -31.94
CA GLY A 21 17.58 8.54 -31.48
C GLY A 21 16.96 7.30 -30.81
N LEU A 22 15.75 6.92 -31.22
CA LEU A 22 15.04 5.75 -30.72
C LEU A 22 14.94 4.68 -31.81
N ASP A 23 14.77 3.42 -31.41
CA ASP A 23 14.62 2.31 -32.35
C ASP A 23 13.18 2.26 -32.89
N PRO A 24 12.98 2.41 -34.22
CA PRO A 24 11.65 2.38 -34.81
C PRO A 24 11.09 0.97 -35.02
N THR A 25 11.89 -0.09 -34.80
CA THR A 25 11.55 -1.46 -35.21
C THR A 25 10.18 -1.91 -34.72
N GLN A 26 9.87 -1.65 -33.43
CA GLN A 26 8.59 -2.00 -32.79
C GLN A 26 7.41 -1.19 -33.37
N PHE A 27 7.63 0.08 -33.67
CA PHE A 27 6.59 0.95 -34.25
C PHE A 27 6.24 0.51 -35.67
N VAL A 28 7.23 0.14 -36.47
CA VAL A 28 7.02 -0.31 -37.84
C VAL A 28 6.42 -1.72 -37.87
N SER A 29 6.85 -2.63 -36.99
CA SER A 29 6.33 -4.00 -36.93
C SER A 29 4.87 -4.07 -36.51
N GLU A 30 4.47 -3.24 -35.55
CA GLU A 30 3.08 -3.13 -35.10
C GLU A 30 2.22 -2.28 -36.05
N GLY A 31 2.80 -1.72 -37.11
CA GLY A 31 2.09 -0.88 -38.07
C GLY A 31 1.58 0.43 -37.47
N VAL A 32 2.31 0.99 -36.49
CA VAL A 32 1.95 2.23 -35.82
C VAL A 32 2.06 3.41 -36.78
N ASP A 33 0.91 3.85 -37.29
CA ASP A 33 0.78 5.05 -38.10
C ASP A 33 0.58 6.30 -37.22
N GLY A 34 0.48 7.45 -37.89
CA GLY A 34 0.33 8.75 -37.26
C GLY A 34 -0.91 8.86 -36.38
N ASP A 35 -2.04 8.33 -36.83
CA ASP A 35 -3.29 8.38 -36.06
C ASP A 35 -3.21 7.50 -34.81
N LEU A 36 -2.67 6.28 -34.95
CA LEU A 36 -2.45 5.39 -33.82
C LEU A 36 -1.46 6.00 -32.83
N LEU A 37 -0.33 6.54 -33.31
CA LEU A 37 0.69 7.18 -32.48
C LEU A 37 0.12 8.31 -31.60
N LEU A 38 -0.85 9.06 -32.10
CA LEU A 38 -1.51 10.13 -31.35
C LEU A 38 -2.48 9.62 -30.28
N SER A 39 -2.98 8.39 -30.43
CA SER A 39 -3.91 7.75 -29.49
C SER A 39 -3.20 6.94 -28.39
N LEU A 40 -1.92 6.60 -28.58
CA LEU A 40 -1.15 5.82 -27.63
C LEU A 40 -0.91 6.59 -26.33
N SER A 41 -1.13 5.93 -25.20
CA SER A 41 -0.77 6.43 -23.89
C SER A 41 0.70 6.11 -23.56
N ILE A 42 1.22 6.72 -22.50
CA ILE A 42 2.57 6.42 -21.99
C ILE A 42 2.69 4.93 -21.62
N ASP A 43 1.62 4.31 -21.14
CA ASP A 43 1.64 2.91 -20.74
C ASP A 43 1.64 1.98 -21.95
N ASP A 44 0.95 2.31 -23.04
CA ASP A 44 0.98 1.54 -24.29
C ASP A 44 2.38 1.61 -24.92
N LEU A 45 2.99 2.80 -24.94
CA LEU A 45 4.37 2.98 -25.39
C LEU A 45 5.36 2.13 -24.60
N LYS A 46 5.11 1.90 -23.31
CA LYS A 46 5.99 1.11 -22.44
C LYS A 46 5.74 -0.39 -22.54
N ASN A 47 4.46 -0.79 -22.48
CA ASN A 47 4.07 -2.20 -22.37
C ASN A 47 4.08 -2.88 -23.73
N ASP A 48 3.58 -2.20 -24.77
CA ASP A 48 3.40 -2.79 -26.10
C ASP A 48 4.61 -2.52 -26.99
N LEU A 49 5.19 -1.31 -26.93
CA LEU A 49 6.35 -0.94 -27.74
C LEU A 49 7.70 -1.06 -27.02
N GLY A 50 7.69 -1.48 -25.75
CA GLY A 50 8.90 -1.76 -24.97
C GLY A 50 9.76 -0.52 -24.67
N LEU A 51 9.22 0.69 -24.75
CA LEU A 51 9.97 1.90 -24.44
C LEU A 51 10.18 2.04 -22.92
N SER A 52 11.33 2.60 -22.53
CA SER A 52 11.51 3.06 -21.17
C SER A 52 10.61 4.26 -20.87
N SER A 53 10.31 4.49 -19.58
CA SER A 53 9.50 5.62 -19.12
C SER A 53 10.01 6.98 -19.62
N LEU A 54 11.34 7.12 -19.77
CA LEU A 54 11.96 8.36 -20.22
C LEU A 54 11.79 8.55 -21.74
N GLN A 55 11.91 7.47 -22.51
CA GLN A 55 11.73 7.50 -23.96
C GLN A 55 10.26 7.77 -24.31
N ALA A 56 9.31 7.12 -23.64
CA ALA A 56 7.89 7.37 -23.82
C ALA A 56 7.53 8.84 -23.55
N LYS A 57 8.04 9.42 -22.46
CA LYS A 57 7.86 10.86 -22.16
C LYS A 57 8.47 11.76 -23.25
N LYS A 58 9.64 11.41 -23.79
CA LYS A 58 10.29 12.17 -24.87
C LYS A 58 9.46 12.16 -26.16
N VAL A 59 8.94 10.98 -26.53
CA VAL A 59 8.08 10.82 -27.70
C VAL A 59 6.82 11.66 -27.56
N MET A 60 6.13 11.60 -26.42
CA MET A 60 4.94 12.40 -26.15
C MET A 60 5.20 13.91 -26.23
N LYS A 61 6.26 14.40 -25.59
CA LYS A 61 6.63 15.83 -25.66
C LYS A 61 6.93 16.29 -27.08
N ASN A 62 7.61 15.46 -27.86
CA ASN A 62 7.92 15.81 -29.24
C ASN A 62 6.68 15.78 -30.14
N ILE A 63 5.73 14.86 -29.89
CA ILE A 63 4.44 14.85 -30.56
C ILE A 63 3.65 16.14 -30.26
N GLU A 64 3.58 16.56 -29.00
CA GLU A 64 2.93 17.82 -28.59
C GLU A 64 3.59 19.05 -29.21
N PHE A 65 4.92 19.08 -29.23
CA PHE A 65 5.68 20.13 -29.88
C PHE A 65 5.37 20.20 -31.38
N SER A 66 5.37 19.05 -32.07
CA SER A 66 5.04 18.98 -33.49
C SER A 66 3.59 19.35 -33.79
N LYS A 67 2.63 18.98 -32.93
CA LYS A 67 1.23 19.47 -33.01
C LYS A 67 1.16 20.98 -32.90
N SER A 68 1.95 21.57 -31.99
CA SER A 68 2.02 23.02 -31.79
C SER A 68 2.62 23.75 -32.99
N LEU A 69 3.44 23.07 -33.79
CA LEU A 69 4.08 23.62 -35.00
C LEU A 69 3.23 23.45 -36.27
N ALA A 70 2.50 22.34 -36.39
CA ALA A 70 1.72 22.01 -37.59
C ALA A 70 0.30 22.60 -37.53
N GLY A 71 -0.31 22.65 -36.34
CA GLY A 71 -1.60 23.31 -36.13
C GLY A 71 -1.42 24.79 -35.82
N GLY A 72 -1.66 25.66 -36.81
CA GLY A 72 -1.79 27.11 -36.62
C GLY A 72 -2.98 27.56 -35.75
N GLY A 73 -3.35 26.79 -34.71
CA GLY A 73 -4.49 26.98 -33.80
C GLY A 73 -4.06 27.12 -32.34
N GLY A 74 -2.98 27.85 -32.07
CA GLY A 74 -2.34 27.97 -30.76
C GLY A 74 -3.01 28.91 -29.74
N GLY A 75 -4.34 28.94 -29.65
CA GLY A 75 -5.05 29.81 -28.72
C GLY A 75 -5.42 29.12 -27.39
N GLU A 76 -6.37 28.19 -27.44
CA GLU A 76 -7.06 27.71 -26.24
C GLU A 76 -6.44 26.45 -25.61
N ASP A 77 -5.78 25.59 -26.39
CA ASP A 77 -5.23 24.33 -25.85
C ASP A 77 -3.80 24.49 -25.30
N VAL A 78 -3.03 25.44 -25.82
CA VAL A 78 -1.69 25.77 -25.29
C VAL A 78 -1.78 26.42 -23.90
N GLU A 79 -2.80 27.25 -23.65
CA GLU A 79 -3.04 27.80 -22.31
C GLU A 79 -3.44 26.70 -21.32
N LYS A 80 -4.32 25.78 -21.71
CA LYS A 80 -4.68 24.64 -20.86
C LYS A 80 -3.50 23.73 -20.58
N VAL A 81 -2.63 23.48 -21.57
CA VAL A 81 -1.41 22.69 -21.37
C VAL A 81 -0.46 23.41 -20.40
N LYS A 82 -0.23 24.71 -20.54
CA LYS A 82 0.58 25.48 -19.58
C LYS A 82 -0.03 25.48 -18.17
N GLU A 83 -1.34 25.58 -18.07
CA GLU A 83 -2.05 25.51 -16.78
C GLU A 83 -1.96 24.12 -16.16
N LEU A 84 -2.07 23.06 -16.98
CA LEU A 84 -1.91 21.67 -16.56
C LEU A 84 -0.46 21.38 -16.15
N GLU A 85 0.54 21.89 -16.88
CA GLU A 85 1.96 21.78 -16.51
C GLU A 85 2.24 22.47 -15.18
N ALA A 86 1.72 23.70 -14.98
CA ALA A 86 1.82 24.41 -13.70
C ALA A 86 1.15 23.62 -12.56
N LYS A 87 -0.01 23.03 -12.81
CA LYS A 87 -0.71 22.18 -11.82
C LYS A 87 0.11 20.92 -11.50
N VAL A 88 0.70 20.27 -12.49
CA VAL A 88 1.56 19.09 -12.29
C VAL A 88 2.80 19.46 -11.47
N GLU A 89 3.44 20.60 -11.75
CA GLU A 89 4.58 21.07 -10.97
C GLU A 89 4.19 21.33 -9.50
N THR A 90 3.05 22.01 -9.26
CA THR A 90 2.55 22.21 -7.88
C THR A 90 2.21 20.90 -7.18
N LEU A 91 1.64 19.93 -7.90
CA LEU A 91 1.30 18.61 -7.35
C LEU A 91 2.55 17.79 -7.03
N GLU A 92 3.58 17.86 -7.88
CA GLU A 92 4.86 17.21 -7.63
C GLU A 92 5.56 17.78 -6.39
N ASP A 93 5.51 19.09 -6.20
CA ASP A 93 6.06 19.75 -5.01
C ASP A 93 5.25 19.45 -3.75
N ASP A 94 3.92 19.39 -3.83
CA ASP A 94 3.05 18.97 -2.74
C ASP A 94 3.30 17.50 -2.33
N VAL A 95 3.55 16.63 -3.30
CA VAL A 95 3.90 15.22 -3.03
C VAL A 95 5.25 15.13 -2.34
N LYS A 96 6.28 15.85 -2.81
CA LYS A 96 7.59 15.90 -2.13
C LYS A 96 7.47 16.42 -0.70
N ALA A 97 6.72 17.51 -0.50
CA ALA A 97 6.50 18.08 0.82
C ALA A 97 5.81 17.09 1.77
N LYS A 98 4.81 16.36 1.27
CA LYS A 98 4.15 15.29 2.04
C LYS A 98 5.05 14.10 2.31
N ASP A 99 5.91 13.71 1.36
CA ASP A 99 6.89 12.64 1.56
C ASP A 99 7.92 13.01 2.63
N ASP A 100 8.37 14.28 2.66
CA ASP A 100 9.24 14.81 3.71
C ASP A 100 8.53 14.83 5.08
N GLU A 101 7.25 15.21 5.14
CA GLU A 101 6.44 15.18 6.35
C GLU A 101 6.24 13.73 6.85
N ILE A 102 5.99 12.78 5.94
CA ILE A 102 5.91 11.35 6.25
C ILE A 102 7.26 10.86 6.80
N ALA A 103 8.39 11.29 6.22
CA ALA A 103 9.72 10.92 6.70
C ALA A 103 9.99 11.49 8.10
N GLU A 104 9.59 12.73 8.37
CA GLU A 104 9.74 13.35 9.68
C GLU A 104 8.83 12.68 10.73
N LEU A 105 7.57 12.39 10.39
CA LEU A 105 6.65 11.67 11.26
C LEU A 105 7.15 10.25 11.54
N LYS A 106 7.67 9.53 10.54
CA LYS A 106 8.34 8.23 10.75
C LYS A 106 9.52 8.34 11.70
N ARG A 107 10.38 9.36 11.55
CA ARG A 107 11.49 9.62 12.50
C ARG A 107 11.00 9.96 13.90
N LYS A 108 9.90 10.71 14.05
CA LYS A 108 9.28 10.99 15.35
C LYS A 108 8.72 9.72 15.98
N MET A 109 8.07 8.85 15.21
CA MET A 109 7.62 7.54 15.68
C MET A 109 8.81 6.66 16.08
N GLU A 110 9.90 6.62 15.30
CA GLU A 110 11.11 5.88 15.68
C GLU A 110 11.76 6.43 16.95
N LYS A 111 11.81 7.76 17.13
CA LYS A 111 12.31 8.39 18.36
C LYS A 111 11.44 8.11 19.59
N MET A 112 10.11 8.05 19.42
CA MET A 112 9.20 7.69 20.51
C MET A 112 9.22 6.18 20.82
N THR A 113 9.53 5.33 19.84
CA THR A 113 9.67 3.88 20.05
C THR A 113 11.05 3.46 20.57
N THR A 114 12.09 4.29 20.41
CA THR A 114 13.44 4.06 20.98
C THR A 114 13.64 4.60 22.40
N ALA A 115 12.67 5.33 22.96
CA ALA A 115 12.66 5.71 24.37
C ALA A 115 12.28 4.56 25.33
N VAL A 116 12.05 3.35 24.81
CA VAL A 116 12.11 2.13 25.60
C VAL A 116 13.48 1.53 25.38
N ALA A 117 14.46 2.01 26.17
CA ALA A 117 15.61 1.18 26.50
C ALA A 117 15.12 -0.24 26.83
N PRO A 118 15.80 -1.32 26.41
CA PRO A 118 15.42 -2.65 26.88
C PRO A 118 15.37 -2.56 28.40
N ALA A 119 14.15 -2.64 28.95
CA ALA A 119 13.97 -2.63 30.39
C ALA A 119 14.93 -3.70 30.93
N PRO A 120 15.75 -3.38 31.96
CA PRO A 120 16.66 -4.35 32.54
C PRO A 120 15.87 -5.64 32.72
N ALA A 121 16.37 -6.73 32.12
CA ALA A 121 15.70 -8.02 32.15
C ALA A 121 15.18 -8.21 33.58
N PRO A 122 13.86 -8.40 33.77
CA PRO A 122 13.32 -8.50 35.11
C PRO A 122 14.13 -9.57 35.82
N THR A 123 14.78 -9.17 36.92
CA THR A 123 15.42 -10.10 37.84
C THR A 123 14.48 -11.28 38.00
N PRO A 124 14.95 -12.54 37.85
CA PRO A 124 14.09 -13.71 37.93
C PRO A 124 13.16 -13.55 39.13
N ALA A 125 11.87 -13.39 38.84
CA ALA A 125 10.89 -13.17 39.88
C ALA A 125 11.05 -14.35 40.86
N PRO A 126 11.15 -14.09 42.17
CA PRO A 126 11.27 -15.15 43.15
C PRO A 126 10.17 -16.17 42.87
N LYS A 127 10.61 -17.43 42.70
CA LYS A 127 9.77 -18.60 42.40
C LYS A 127 8.42 -18.41 43.10
N PRO A 128 7.29 -18.33 42.38
CA PRO A 128 5.99 -18.12 43.00
C PRO A 128 5.84 -19.11 44.15
N ALA A 129 5.62 -18.58 45.35
CA ALA A 129 5.27 -19.41 46.49
C ALA A 129 4.11 -20.31 46.04
N PRO A 130 4.12 -21.61 46.39
CA PRO A 130 3.07 -22.55 46.02
C PRO A 130 1.71 -21.91 46.29
N ALA A 131 0.92 -21.74 45.23
CA ALA A 131 -0.39 -21.13 45.36
C ALA A 131 -1.18 -21.91 46.43
N PRO A 132 -1.85 -21.22 47.37
CA PRO A 132 -2.71 -21.89 48.34
C PRO A 132 -3.70 -22.77 47.60
N ALA A 133 -3.79 -24.04 48.03
CA ALA A 133 -4.64 -25.03 47.41
C ALA A 133 -6.05 -24.45 47.21
N PRO A 134 -6.64 -24.56 46.01
CA PRO A 134 -7.95 -23.97 45.75
C PRO A 134 -8.96 -24.53 46.75
N PRO A 135 -9.80 -23.69 47.38
CA PRO A 135 -10.86 -24.19 48.24
C PRO A 135 -11.73 -25.13 47.41
N GLN A 136 -11.78 -26.39 47.81
CA GLN A 136 -12.67 -27.40 47.27
C GLN A 136 -14.11 -27.02 47.61
N ARG A 137 -14.70 -26.08 46.87
CA ARG A 137 -16.12 -25.80 46.97
C ARG A 137 -16.87 -26.71 46.01
N ARG A 138 -17.33 -27.81 46.62
CA ARG A 138 -18.44 -28.64 46.16
C ARG A 138 -19.63 -27.74 45.84
N GLY A 139 -20.10 -27.76 44.60
CA GLY A 139 -21.33 -27.06 44.21
C GLY A 139 -21.72 -27.31 42.75
N PRO A 140 -23.02 -27.41 42.42
CA PRO A 140 -23.50 -27.93 41.14
C PRO A 140 -23.33 -26.93 39.99
N GLY A 141 -23.12 -27.50 38.79
CA GLY A 141 -22.62 -26.83 37.60
C GLY A 141 -23.45 -25.65 37.07
N VAL A 142 -22.73 -24.59 36.71
CA VAL A 142 -22.77 -23.89 35.40
C VAL A 142 -21.69 -22.80 35.33
N VAL A 143 -21.18 -22.33 36.47
CA VAL A 143 -20.22 -21.20 36.57
C VAL A 143 -18.76 -21.61 36.26
N GLY A 144 -18.41 -22.90 36.44
CA GLY A 144 -17.02 -23.37 36.29
C GLY A 144 -16.46 -23.35 34.86
N GLY A 145 -17.32 -23.52 33.84
CA GLY A 145 -16.90 -23.56 32.45
C GLY A 145 -16.46 -22.19 31.93
N ALA A 146 -17.23 -21.14 32.26
CA ALA A 146 -16.94 -19.77 31.86
C ALA A 146 -15.70 -19.22 32.58
N ALA A 147 -15.56 -19.45 33.89
CA ALA A 147 -14.40 -18.99 34.66
C ALA A 147 -13.09 -19.64 34.17
N ARG A 148 -13.11 -20.97 33.95
CA ARG A 148 -11.95 -21.70 33.41
C ARG A 148 -11.65 -21.29 31.95
N GLY A 149 -12.69 -21.04 31.18
CA GLY A 149 -12.59 -20.51 29.82
C GLY A 149 -11.94 -19.14 29.80
N ALA A 150 -12.38 -18.22 30.66
CA ALA A 150 -11.86 -16.86 30.77
C ALA A 150 -10.37 -16.85 31.13
N ALA A 151 -9.97 -17.62 32.14
CA ALA A 151 -8.57 -17.73 32.55
C ALA A 151 -7.67 -18.27 31.41
N GLY A 152 -8.10 -19.34 30.74
CA GLY A 152 -7.33 -19.92 29.62
C GLY A 152 -7.32 -19.03 28.38
N GLY A 153 -8.41 -18.29 28.15
CA GLY A 153 -8.52 -17.33 27.06
C GLY A 153 -7.63 -16.11 27.28
N ALA A 154 -7.56 -15.59 28.51
CA ALA A 154 -6.74 -14.44 28.86
C ALA A 154 -5.26 -14.69 28.58
N MET A 155 -4.75 -15.88 28.95
CA MET A 155 -3.37 -16.24 28.69
C MET A 155 -3.04 -16.28 27.19
N LYS A 156 -3.92 -16.89 26.38
CA LYS A 156 -3.73 -16.95 24.92
C LYS A 156 -3.87 -15.59 24.25
N GLY A 157 -4.83 -14.80 24.73
CA GLY A 157 -5.06 -13.45 24.24
C GLY A 157 -3.88 -12.53 24.55
N ALA A 158 -3.26 -12.65 25.73
CA ALA A 158 -2.08 -11.87 26.09
C ALA A 158 -0.90 -12.13 25.14
N ILE A 159 -0.69 -13.40 24.76
CA ILE A 159 0.35 -13.78 23.80
C ILE A 159 0.04 -13.21 22.42
N ALA A 160 -1.22 -13.27 21.97
CA ALA A 160 -1.62 -12.68 20.69
C ALA A 160 -1.49 -11.14 20.69
N GLY A 161 -1.86 -10.49 21.79
CA GLY A 161 -1.68 -9.05 21.98
C GLY A 161 -0.22 -8.64 21.88
N ALA A 162 0.70 -9.37 22.51
CA ALA A 162 2.12 -9.06 22.47
C ALA A 162 2.77 -9.20 21.07
N ILE A 163 2.11 -9.84 20.10
CA ILE A 163 2.63 -10.06 18.73
C ILE A 163 1.97 -9.11 17.71
N LEU A 164 0.78 -8.59 18.02
CA LEU A 164 0.01 -7.78 17.08
C LEU A 164 0.46 -6.31 17.11
N PRO A 165 0.78 -5.69 15.96
CA PRO A 165 1.11 -4.27 15.91
C PRO A 165 -0.05 -3.41 16.42
N GLY A 166 0.23 -2.51 17.36
CA GLY A 166 -0.77 -1.56 17.89
C GLY A 166 -1.72 -2.12 18.95
N MET A 167 -1.43 -3.29 19.54
CA MET A 167 -2.23 -3.86 20.63
C MET A 167 -1.31 -4.32 21.78
N ASP A 168 -1.64 -3.99 23.02
CA ASP A 168 -0.85 -4.42 24.18
C ASP A 168 -1.28 -5.79 24.71
N ALA A 169 -0.37 -6.49 25.41
CA ALA A 169 -0.65 -7.78 26.04
C ALA A 169 -1.86 -7.74 26.99
N SER A 170 -2.10 -6.61 27.65
CA SER A 170 -3.26 -6.39 28.53
C SER A 170 -4.59 -6.38 27.76
N ASP A 171 -4.62 -5.77 26.59
CA ASP A 171 -5.82 -5.72 25.75
C ASP A 171 -6.06 -7.06 25.06
N GLY A 172 -4.98 -7.72 24.64
CA GLY A 172 -5.01 -9.11 24.23
C GLY A 172 -5.59 -10.02 25.33
N ALA A 173 -5.17 -9.85 26.59
CA ALA A 173 -5.69 -10.65 27.71
C ALA A 173 -7.19 -10.44 27.95
N LYS A 174 -7.67 -9.20 27.89
CA LYS A 174 -9.11 -8.90 28.05
C LYS A 174 -9.94 -9.50 26.92
N ALA A 175 -9.49 -9.32 25.68
CA ALA A 175 -10.15 -9.91 24.51
C ALA A 175 -10.17 -11.44 24.59
N GLY A 176 -9.02 -12.03 24.96
CA GLY A 176 -8.88 -13.46 25.18
C GLY A 176 -9.79 -13.98 26.28
N ALA A 177 -9.92 -13.28 27.41
CA ALA A 177 -10.80 -13.67 28.50
C ALA A 177 -12.26 -13.72 28.07
N ALA A 178 -12.72 -12.73 27.30
CA ALA A 178 -14.09 -12.69 26.79
C ALA A 178 -14.39 -13.85 25.82
N VAL A 179 -13.48 -14.11 24.87
CA VAL A 179 -13.58 -15.24 23.93
C VAL A 179 -13.48 -16.58 24.66
N GLY A 180 -12.63 -16.65 25.68
CA GLY A 180 -12.47 -17.82 26.52
C GLY A 180 -13.72 -18.14 27.34
N ALA A 181 -14.33 -17.13 27.96
CA ALA A 181 -15.53 -17.27 28.78
C ALA A 181 -16.71 -17.79 27.97
N THR A 182 -16.93 -17.23 26.78
CA THR A 182 -18.00 -17.65 25.86
C THR A 182 -17.79 -19.08 25.38
N LYS A 183 -16.57 -19.42 24.91
CA LYS A 183 -16.23 -20.79 24.49
C LYS A 183 -16.32 -21.79 25.64
N GLY A 184 -15.91 -21.41 26.83
CA GLY A 184 -15.98 -22.22 28.05
C GLY A 184 -17.42 -22.48 28.50
N GLY A 185 -18.28 -21.46 28.42
CA GLY A 185 -19.72 -21.57 28.66
C GLY A 185 -20.41 -22.51 27.66
N LEU A 186 -20.12 -22.35 26.37
CA LEU A 186 -20.65 -23.23 25.30
C LEU A 186 -20.20 -24.69 25.47
N ARG A 187 -18.94 -24.93 25.85
CA ARG A 187 -18.43 -26.29 26.12
C ARG A 187 -19.10 -26.93 27.34
N GLY A 188 -19.35 -26.14 28.38
CA GLY A 188 -20.11 -26.58 29.57
C GLY A 188 -21.55 -26.94 29.26
N ILE A 189 -22.19 -26.25 28.32
CA ILE A 189 -23.55 -26.57 27.86
C ILE A 189 -23.56 -27.84 26.99
N ARG A 190 -22.58 -28.01 26.10
CA ARG A 190 -22.51 -29.17 25.18
C ARG A 190 -22.19 -30.50 25.89
N GLY A 191 -21.43 -30.46 27.00
CA GLY A 191 -21.13 -31.63 27.82
C GLY A 191 -22.33 -32.26 28.52
N ARG A 192 -23.47 -31.54 28.63
CA ARG A 192 -24.72 -32.06 29.22
C ARG A 192 -25.58 -32.90 28.28
N ARG A 193 -25.38 -32.83 26.95
CA ARG A 193 -26.19 -33.61 25.98
C ARG A 193 -25.63 -35.01 25.70
N ARG A 194 -24.58 -35.43 26.42
CA ARG A 194 -23.86 -36.70 26.18
C ARG A 194 -23.69 -37.56 27.42
N GLY A 195 -24.39 -37.23 28.51
CA GLY A 195 -24.50 -38.05 29.71
C GLY A 195 -25.91 -38.60 29.84
#